data_AF-A0A2A9M2H2-F1
#
_entry.id   AF-A0A2A9M2H2-F1
#
_cell.length_a   1.000
_cell.length_b   1.000
_cell.length_c   1.000
_cell.angle_alpha   90.00
_cell.angle_beta   90.00
_cell.angle_gamma   90.00
#
_symmetry.space_group_name_H-M   'P 1'
#
loop_
_entity.id
_entity.type
_entity.pdbx_description
1 polymer ?
#
loop_
_entity_poly.entity_id
_entity_poly.type
_entity_poly.pdbx_seq_one_letter_code
_entity_poly.pdbx_strand_id
1 'polypeptide(L)'
;MMDNTSEPFARLVEVGVKPSKGDEDIDIDSDDGLSSESAAQEACEPPLRPRRRSTVLGPETSGCYLIFNDQQKRWTGQWSPGAVDDAVFFMRPKVKVPQFKYTKKEIIVLKSDNILMRDERKDFLQGLCLFVKLAKEFQGDFLVISKADLDDRKVVLLGLNEQHEIQHFDSEDVFYSANNLAAVAVAPTASIAFKAKTMEVPIFVGLAQQEGGFAVSFDTRQGKK
;
A
#
# COMPACT_ATOMS: atom_id res chain seq x y z
N MET A 1 -11.08 -5.79 -42.32
CA MET A 1 -10.10 -5.77 -41.22
C MET A 1 -9.92 -4.33 -40.82
N MET A 2 -10.48 -3.92 -39.68
CA MET A 2 -10.26 -2.60 -39.10
C MET A 2 -9.93 -2.84 -37.63
N ASP A 3 -8.65 -2.67 -37.30
CA ASP A 3 -8.14 -2.76 -35.94
C ASP A 3 -8.63 -1.56 -35.14
N ASN A 4 -9.37 -1.84 -34.08
CA ASN A 4 -9.92 -0.86 -33.17
C ASN A 4 -9.10 -0.93 -31.87
N THR A 5 -7.97 -0.23 -31.84
CA THR A 5 -7.13 -0.07 -30.63
C THR A 5 -7.83 0.91 -29.68
N SER A 6 -8.63 0.38 -28.76
CA SER A 6 -9.17 1.16 -27.63
C SER A 6 -8.14 1.22 -26.50
N GLU A 7 -7.59 2.40 -26.23
CA GLU A 7 -6.79 2.66 -25.04
C GLU A 7 -7.65 2.51 -23.75
N PRO A 8 -7.12 1.91 -22.67
CA PRO A 8 -7.84 1.84 -21.41
C PRO A 8 -7.75 3.18 -20.67
N PHE A 9 -8.88 3.88 -20.58
CA PHE A 9 -9.08 5.00 -19.67
C PHE A 9 -8.84 4.57 -18.21
N ALA A 10 -7.65 4.89 -17.69
CA ALA A 10 -7.41 4.91 -16.25
C ALA A 10 -8.22 6.06 -15.65
N ARG A 11 -9.31 5.77 -14.92
CA ARG A 11 -10.02 6.77 -14.13
C ARG A 11 -9.20 7.08 -12.87
N LEU A 12 -8.57 8.25 -12.87
CA LEU A 12 -8.04 8.89 -11.68
C LEU A 12 -9.22 9.24 -10.76
N VAL A 13 -9.24 8.73 -9.53
CA VAL A 13 -10.10 9.29 -8.47
C VAL A 13 -9.22 10.26 -7.70
N GLU A 14 -9.44 11.56 -7.91
CA GLU A 14 -8.77 12.63 -7.18
C GLU A 14 -9.50 12.89 -5.85
N VAL A 15 -8.76 12.90 -4.75
CA VAL A 15 -9.24 13.35 -3.44
C VAL A 15 -8.44 14.60 -3.08
N GLY A 16 -8.94 15.77 -3.48
CA GLY A 16 -8.27 17.04 -3.28
C GLY A 16 -8.33 17.52 -1.82
N VAL A 17 -7.17 17.69 -1.20
CA VAL A 17 -7.00 18.50 0.03
C VAL A 17 -6.26 19.78 -0.37
N LYS A 18 -6.88 20.93 -0.13
CA LYS A 18 -6.26 22.25 -0.36
C LYS A 18 -5.16 22.52 0.67
N PRO A 19 -3.91 22.82 0.28
CA PRO A 19 -2.92 23.38 1.19
C PRO A 19 -3.14 24.90 1.37
N SER A 20 -2.98 25.37 2.61
CA SER A 20 -2.93 26.80 2.95
C SER A 20 -1.57 27.38 2.59
N LYS A 21 -1.57 28.54 1.93
CA LYS A 21 -0.39 29.36 1.65
C LYS A 21 0.25 29.84 2.96
N GLY A 22 1.54 29.60 3.12
CA GLY A 22 2.42 30.32 4.02
C GLY A 22 3.61 30.77 3.17
N ASP A 23 3.74 32.09 3.03
CA ASP A 23 4.83 32.78 2.34
C ASP A 23 6.02 32.89 3.31
N GLU A 24 7.21 32.42 2.94
CA GLU A 24 8.49 32.96 3.44
C GLU A 24 9.55 32.84 2.34
N ASP A 25 10.06 33.99 1.90
CA ASP A 25 11.17 34.18 0.97
C ASP A 25 12.51 33.95 1.69
N ILE A 26 13.37 33.09 1.13
CA ILE A 26 14.79 33.00 1.53
C ILE A 26 15.65 32.88 0.25
N ASP A 27 16.38 33.95 -0.03
CA ASP A 27 17.46 34.01 -1.03
C ASP A 27 18.71 33.27 -0.52
N ILE A 28 19.24 32.32 -1.29
CA ILE A 28 20.58 31.74 -1.08
C ILE A 28 21.32 31.67 -2.42
N ASP A 29 22.46 32.34 -2.44
CA ASP A 29 23.42 32.45 -3.53
C ASP A 29 24.17 31.14 -3.84
N SER A 30 24.41 31.00 -5.15
CA SER A 30 25.45 30.29 -5.91
C SER A 30 26.63 29.61 -5.17
N ASP A 31 26.91 28.35 -5.52
CA ASP A 31 28.29 27.83 -5.61
C ASP A 31 28.42 26.68 -6.63
N ASP A 32 29.51 26.73 -7.39
CA ASP A 32 29.91 25.84 -8.49
C ASP A 32 30.55 24.54 -7.95
N GLY A 33 30.30 23.40 -8.59
CA GLY A 33 30.97 22.16 -8.19
C GLY A 33 30.70 20.94 -9.06
N LEU A 34 31.31 20.90 -10.24
CA LEU A 34 31.42 19.72 -11.11
C LEU A 34 31.99 18.48 -10.38
N SER A 35 31.32 17.34 -10.50
CA SER A 35 32.00 16.05 -10.70
C SER A 35 31.02 15.01 -11.25
N SER A 36 31.35 14.51 -12.45
CA SER A 36 30.66 13.38 -13.07
C SER A 36 31.29 12.09 -12.55
N GLU A 37 30.51 11.28 -11.84
CA GLU A 37 30.83 9.87 -11.63
C GLU A 37 29.74 9.02 -12.27
N SER A 38 30.16 8.31 -13.32
CA SER A 38 29.39 7.30 -14.03
C SER A 38 29.21 6.08 -13.12
N ALA A 39 28.12 6.06 -12.36
CA ALA A 39 27.65 4.85 -11.69
C ALA A 39 27.03 3.92 -12.75
N ALA A 40 27.74 2.84 -13.05
CA ALA A 40 27.18 1.70 -13.75
C ALA A 40 25.92 1.25 -13.00
N GLN A 41 24.77 1.37 -13.66
CA GLN A 41 23.51 0.80 -13.21
C GLN A 41 23.65 -0.73 -13.27
N GLU A 42 24.09 -1.33 -12.18
CA GLU A 42 23.78 -2.72 -11.89
C GLU A 42 22.25 -2.81 -11.82
N ALA A 43 21.66 -3.37 -12.86
CA ALA A 43 20.27 -3.76 -12.88
C ALA A 43 20.09 -4.82 -11.78
N CYS A 44 19.62 -4.37 -10.61
CA CYS A 44 19.23 -5.23 -9.52
C CYS A 44 18.01 -6.03 -10.01
N GLU A 45 18.26 -7.23 -10.54
CA GLU A 45 17.19 -8.15 -10.88
C GLU A 45 16.35 -8.41 -9.62
N PRO A 46 15.01 -8.33 -9.72
CA PRO A 46 14.16 -8.61 -8.58
C PRO A 46 14.44 -10.03 -8.09
N PRO A 47 14.48 -10.26 -6.76
CA PRO A 47 14.80 -11.56 -6.20
C PRO A 47 13.86 -12.63 -6.78
N LEU A 48 14.47 -13.71 -7.30
CA LEU A 48 13.75 -14.85 -7.84
C LEU A 48 12.96 -15.53 -6.71
N ARG A 49 11.66 -15.21 -6.65
CA ARG A 49 10.75 -15.74 -5.63
C ARG A 49 10.58 -17.25 -5.81
N PRO A 50 10.69 -18.07 -4.75
CA PRO A 50 10.22 -19.45 -4.77
C PRO A 50 8.75 -19.46 -5.16
N ARG A 51 8.45 -19.96 -6.36
CA ARG A 51 7.12 -19.93 -6.97
C ARG A 51 6.17 -20.85 -6.20
N ARG A 52 5.61 -20.36 -5.10
CA ARG A 52 4.64 -21.10 -4.29
C ARG A 52 3.29 -20.96 -4.99
N ARG A 53 2.83 -22.05 -5.62
CA ARG A 53 1.43 -22.14 -6.06
C ARG A 53 0.58 -22.06 -4.81
N SER A 54 -0.22 -21.02 -4.67
CA SER A 54 -1.21 -20.95 -3.60
C SER A 54 -2.12 -22.16 -3.71
N THR A 55 -1.99 -23.11 -2.77
CA THR A 55 -2.78 -24.35 -2.73
C THR A 55 -4.12 -24.17 -2.00
N VAL A 56 -4.50 -22.95 -1.65
CA VAL A 56 -5.65 -22.67 -0.76
C VAL A 56 -6.74 -21.90 -1.49
N LEU A 57 -7.18 -22.33 -2.68
CA LEU A 57 -7.95 -21.41 -3.53
C LEU A 57 -9.07 -22.12 -4.33
N GLY A 58 -10.21 -22.32 -3.67
CA GLY A 58 -11.50 -22.64 -4.29
C GLY A 58 -12.15 -21.40 -4.96
N PRO A 59 -13.47 -21.41 -5.30
CA PRO A 59 -14.18 -20.28 -5.92
C PRO A 59 -14.13 -18.94 -5.13
N GLU A 60 -13.58 -18.96 -3.92
CA GLU A 60 -13.28 -17.84 -3.02
C GLU A 60 -12.08 -16.97 -3.46
N THR A 61 -11.47 -17.23 -4.62
CA THR A 61 -10.30 -16.50 -5.15
C THR A 61 -10.60 -15.16 -5.79
N SER A 62 -11.87 -14.85 -5.99
CA SER A 62 -12.26 -13.58 -6.61
C SER A 62 -12.06 -12.44 -5.62
N GLY A 63 -11.20 -11.48 -5.95
CA GLY A 63 -10.93 -10.34 -5.10
C GLY A 63 -9.90 -9.39 -5.68
N CYS A 64 -9.27 -8.60 -4.82
CA CYS A 64 -8.20 -7.68 -5.19
C CYS A 64 -6.87 -8.21 -4.66
N TYR A 65 -5.83 -8.13 -5.48
CA TYR A 65 -4.49 -8.63 -5.17
C TYR A 65 -3.50 -7.47 -5.17
N LEU A 66 -2.65 -7.40 -4.16
CA LEU A 66 -1.55 -6.43 -4.14
C LEU A 66 -0.35 -7.00 -4.90
N ILE A 67 -0.01 -6.39 -6.02
CA ILE A 67 1.08 -6.81 -6.90
C ILE A 67 2.03 -5.66 -7.20
N PHE A 68 3.29 -5.99 -7.45
CA PHE A 68 4.24 -5.04 -8.01
C PHE A 68 4.09 -5.00 -9.54
N ASN A 69 3.75 -3.84 -10.07
CA ASN A 69 3.67 -3.59 -11.50
C ASN A 69 5.05 -3.16 -12.01
N ASP A 70 5.71 -4.04 -12.76
CA ASP A 70 7.07 -3.79 -13.26
C ASP A 70 7.13 -2.64 -14.29
N GLN A 71 6.10 -2.50 -15.13
CA GLN A 71 6.05 -1.44 -16.14
C GLN A 71 5.95 -0.05 -15.48
N GLN A 72 5.15 0.04 -14.42
CA GLN A 72 4.97 1.27 -13.68
C GLN A 72 5.97 1.42 -12.52
N LYS A 73 6.80 0.40 -12.26
CA LYS A 73 7.70 0.27 -11.11
C LYS A 73 7.02 0.66 -9.80
N ARG A 74 5.84 0.10 -9.51
CA ARG A 74 5.03 0.47 -8.33
C ARG A 74 4.08 -0.61 -7.87
N TRP A 75 3.64 -0.50 -6.62
CA TRP A 75 2.61 -1.38 -6.04
C TRP A 75 1.21 -0.96 -6.46
N THR A 76 0.41 -1.93 -6.90
CA THR A 76 -0.94 -1.72 -7.41
C THR A 76 -1.89 -2.80 -6.90
N GLY A 77 -3.15 -2.44 -6.69
CA GLY A 77 -4.21 -3.41 -6.48
C GLY A 77 -4.75 -3.90 -7.82
N GLN A 78 -4.86 -5.19 -8.06
CA GLN A 78 -5.45 -5.76 -9.27
C GLN A 78 -6.67 -6.61 -8.91
N TRP A 79 -7.82 -6.26 -9.47
CA TRP A 79 -9.01 -7.12 -9.40
C TRP A 79 -8.83 -8.35 -10.28
N SER A 80 -9.11 -9.53 -9.75
CA SER A 80 -9.00 -10.78 -10.47
C SER A 80 -10.11 -11.75 -10.07
N PRO A 81 -10.72 -12.48 -11.03
CA PRO A 81 -11.66 -13.55 -10.71
C PRO A 81 -10.98 -14.82 -10.17
N GLY A 82 -9.65 -14.92 -10.32
CA GLY A 82 -8.85 -16.07 -9.93
C GLY A 82 -7.57 -15.68 -9.20
N ALA A 83 -6.83 -16.69 -8.76
CA ALA A 83 -5.53 -16.55 -8.10
C ALA A 83 -4.52 -15.77 -8.96
N VAL A 84 -3.62 -15.04 -8.30
CA VAL A 84 -2.50 -14.31 -8.92
C VAL A 84 -1.21 -14.75 -8.23
N ASP A 85 -0.27 -15.31 -8.99
CA ASP A 85 0.95 -15.96 -8.46
C ASP A 85 1.88 -14.99 -7.72
N ASP A 86 2.06 -13.77 -8.22
CA ASP A 86 3.05 -12.81 -7.70
C ASP A 86 2.49 -11.80 -6.68
N ALA A 87 1.30 -12.10 -6.14
CA ALA A 87 0.64 -11.24 -5.19
C ALA A 87 1.17 -11.44 -3.77
N VAL A 88 1.30 -10.32 -3.04
CA VAL A 88 1.78 -10.32 -1.64
C VAL A 88 0.61 -10.28 -0.66
N PHE A 89 -0.47 -9.60 -1.04
CA PHE A 89 -1.71 -9.55 -0.26
C PHE A 89 -2.91 -9.90 -1.12
N PHE A 90 -3.91 -10.46 -0.47
CA PHE A 90 -5.23 -10.68 -1.06
C PHE A 90 -6.30 -9.98 -0.20
N MET A 91 -7.27 -9.37 -0.86
CA MET A 91 -8.45 -8.80 -0.24
C MET A 91 -9.70 -9.47 -0.79
N ARG A 92 -10.51 -10.01 0.12
CA ARG A 92 -11.84 -10.53 -0.15
C ARG A 92 -12.89 -9.47 0.18
N PRO A 93 -13.56 -8.86 -0.81
CA PRO A 93 -14.60 -7.87 -0.56
C PRO A 93 -15.83 -8.51 0.07
N LYS A 94 -16.51 -7.82 1.00
CA LYS A 94 -17.82 -8.24 1.52
C LYS A 94 -18.99 -7.54 0.87
N VAL A 95 -18.72 -6.42 0.17
CA VAL A 95 -19.72 -5.71 -0.64
C VAL A 95 -19.66 -6.15 -2.10
N LYS A 96 -20.77 -5.94 -2.82
CA LYS A 96 -20.85 -6.27 -4.24
C LYS A 96 -19.88 -5.40 -5.04
N VAL A 97 -18.90 -6.05 -5.67
CA VAL A 97 -17.96 -5.41 -6.59
C VAL A 97 -18.52 -5.47 -8.01
N PRO A 98 -18.53 -4.36 -8.77
CA PRO A 98 -18.99 -4.38 -10.16
C PRO A 98 -18.23 -5.40 -11.01
N GLN A 99 -18.95 -6.23 -11.76
CA GLN A 99 -18.39 -7.34 -12.55
C GLN A 99 -17.28 -6.90 -13.51
N PHE A 100 -17.40 -5.70 -14.09
CA PHE A 100 -16.41 -5.18 -15.03
C PHE A 100 -15.01 -5.05 -14.42
N LYS A 101 -14.88 -4.87 -13.09
CA LYS A 101 -13.59 -4.80 -12.41
C LYS A 101 -12.83 -6.12 -12.56
N TYR A 102 -13.53 -7.25 -12.42
CA TYR A 102 -12.97 -8.58 -12.62
C TYR A 102 -12.72 -8.90 -14.09
N THR A 103 -13.70 -8.64 -14.96
CA THR A 103 -13.58 -8.97 -16.40
C THR A 103 -12.47 -8.19 -17.08
N LYS A 104 -12.29 -6.91 -16.73
CA LYS A 104 -11.22 -6.06 -17.28
C LYS A 104 -9.91 -6.17 -16.51
N LYS A 105 -9.86 -6.96 -15.43
CA LYS A 105 -8.74 -7.00 -14.48
C LYS A 105 -8.28 -5.60 -14.08
N GLU A 106 -9.22 -4.79 -13.61
CA GLU A 106 -8.98 -3.37 -13.29
C GLU A 106 -7.81 -3.23 -12.32
N ILE A 107 -6.87 -2.34 -12.68
CA ILE A 107 -5.69 -2.00 -11.89
C ILE A 107 -5.96 -0.68 -11.17
N ILE A 108 -5.75 -0.69 -9.85
CA ILE A 108 -5.85 0.45 -8.95
C ILE A 108 -4.43 0.88 -8.58
N VAL A 109 -4.11 2.14 -8.91
CA VAL A 109 -2.85 2.75 -8.50
C VAL A 109 -2.97 3.21 -7.05
N LEU A 110 -2.13 2.65 -6.17
CA LEU A 110 -2.10 2.98 -4.75
C LEU A 110 -1.05 4.08 -4.51
N LYS A 111 -1.48 5.34 -4.46
CA LYS A 111 -0.59 6.50 -4.27
C LYS A 111 -1.19 7.56 -3.35
N SER A 112 -0.34 8.38 -2.72
CA SER A 112 -0.71 9.69 -2.15
C SER A 112 -0.08 10.79 -2.97
N ASP A 113 -0.72 11.95 -3.02
CA ASP A 113 -0.35 13.05 -3.93
C ASP A 113 0.98 13.78 -3.57
N ASN A 114 1.67 13.38 -2.50
CA ASN A 114 2.79 14.13 -1.92
C ASN A 114 4.21 13.60 -2.21
N ILE A 115 4.42 12.72 -3.19
CA ILE A 115 5.74 12.13 -3.46
C ILE A 115 6.30 12.63 -4.80
N LEU A 116 7.17 13.65 -4.74
CA LEU A 116 7.85 14.25 -5.89
C LEU A 116 9.02 13.39 -6.42
N MET A 117 9.60 12.52 -5.60
CA MET A 117 10.67 11.58 -5.98
C MET A 117 10.28 10.14 -5.63
N ARG A 118 10.34 9.24 -6.62
CA ARG A 118 10.06 7.81 -6.43
C ARG A 118 11.14 7.18 -5.58
N ASP A 119 10.72 6.74 -4.40
CA ASP A 119 11.50 5.90 -3.49
C ASP A 119 10.78 4.56 -3.41
N GLU A 120 11.38 3.51 -3.95
CA GLU A 120 10.78 2.17 -4.03
C GLU A 120 10.40 1.63 -2.65
N ARG A 121 11.20 1.94 -1.61
CA ARG A 121 10.87 1.54 -0.24
C ARG A 121 9.62 2.27 0.21
N LYS A 122 9.52 3.59 0.03
CA LYS A 122 8.31 4.34 0.42
C LYS A 122 7.08 3.88 -0.36
N ASP A 123 7.21 3.64 -1.66
CA ASP A 123 6.14 3.13 -2.51
C ASP A 123 5.61 1.77 -2.01
N PHE A 124 6.49 0.89 -1.52
CA PHE A 124 6.09 -0.37 -0.90
C PHE A 124 5.30 -0.17 0.40
N LEU A 125 5.85 0.60 1.35
CA LEU A 125 5.20 0.84 2.65
C LEU A 125 3.84 1.50 2.49
N GLN A 126 3.76 2.44 1.55
CA GLN A 126 2.54 3.10 1.15
C GLN A 126 1.54 2.13 0.51
N GLY A 127 1.98 1.33 -0.46
CA GLY A 127 1.14 0.35 -1.15
C GLY A 127 0.44 -0.58 -0.18
N LEU A 128 1.16 -1.08 0.83
CA LEU A 128 0.60 -1.91 1.89
C LEU A 128 -0.53 -1.22 2.67
N CYS A 129 -0.28 -0.01 3.19
CA CYS A 129 -1.28 0.71 3.98
C CYS A 129 -2.51 1.10 3.14
N LEU A 130 -2.30 1.56 1.90
CA LEU A 130 -3.38 1.93 1.01
C LEU A 130 -4.18 0.71 0.53
N PHE A 131 -3.56 -0.46 0.43
CA PHE A 131 -4.27 -1.70 0.16
C PHE A 131 -5.21 -2.09 1.32
N VAL A 132 -4.76 -1.96 2.58
CA VAL A 132 -5.63 -2.18 3.74
C VAL A 132 -6.74 -1.13 3.81
N LYS A 133 -6.45 0.13 3.44
CA LYS A 133 -7.49 1.16 3.28
C LYS A 133 -8.54 0.74 2.25
N LEU A 134 -8.11 0.26 1.09
CA LEU A 134 -9.01 -0.26 0.06
C LEU A 134 -9.85 -1.43 0.60
N ALA A 135 -9.25 -2.33 1.39
CA ALA A 135 -9.98 -3.40 2.06
C ALA A 135 -11.10 -2.85 2.95
N LYS A 136 -10.83 -1.83 3.77
CA LYS A 136 -11.85 -1.19 4.61
C LYS A 136 -12.96 -0.54 3.77
N GLU A 137 -12.63 0.12 2.67
CA GLU A 137 -13.62 0.75 1.77
C GLU A 137 -14.60 -0.28 1.16
N PHE A 138 -14.12 -1.49 0.87
CA PHE A 138 -14.93 -2.60 0.36
C PHE A 138 -15.50 -3.51 1.46
N GLN A 139 -15.44 -3.04 2.71
CA GLN A 139 -15.80 -3.76 3.92
C GLN A 139 -15.19 -5.16 4.02
N GLY A 140 -14.04 -5.35 3.38
CA GLY A 140 -13.42 -6.63 3.11
C GLY A 140 -12.57 -7.17 4.24
N ASP A 141 -12.21 -8.44 4.09
CA ASP A 141 -11.10 -9.04 4.81
C ASP A 141 -9.86 -9.00 3.92
N PHE A 142 -8.68 -8.97 4.51
CA PHE A 142 -7.42 -9.13 3.80
C PHE A 142 -6.54 -10.19 4.46
N LEU A 143 -5.64 -10.79 3.70
CA LEU A 143 -4.63 -11.71 4.20
C LEU A 143 -3.27 -11.43 3.56
N VAL A 144 -2.22 -11.85 4.26
CA VAL A 144 -0.85 -11.89 3.75
C VAL A 144 -0.68 -13.22 3.01
N ILE A 145 -0.38 -13.19 1.71
CA ILE A 145 -0.13 -14.40 0.92
C ILE A 145 1.31 -14.88 1.15
N SER A 146 2.25 -13.93 1.18
CA SER A 146 3.68 -14.19 1.37
C SER A 146 4.30 -13.08 2.20
N LYS A 147 5.05 -13.45 3.23
CA LYS A 147 5.85 -12.54 4.05
C LYS A 147 7.19 -12.18 3.44
N ALA A 148 7.63 -12.86 2.38
CA ALA A 148 8.98 -12.70 1.85
C ALA A 148 9.36 -11.22 1.62
N ASP A 149 8.46 -10.44 0.98
CA ASP A 149 8.69 -9.01 0.75
C ASP A 149 8.71 -8.16 2.03
N LEU A 150 7.99 -8.57 3.10
CA LEU A 150 8.01 -7.90 4.41
C LEU A 150 9.31 -8.21 5.15
N ASP A 151 9.71 -9.48 5.17
CA ASP A 151 10.89 -10.00 5.86
C ASP A 151 12.17 -9.43 5.23
N ASP A 152 12.27 -9.46 3.89
CA ASP A 152 13.40 -8.91 3.14
C ASP A 152 13.60 -7.41 3.44
N ARG A 153 12.49 -6.68 3.59
CA ARG A 153 12.50 -5.23 3.88
C ARG A 153 12.56 -4.92 5.38
N LYS A 154 12.51 -5.96 6.23
CA LYS A 154 12.51 -5.91 7.70
C LYS A 154 11.40 -5.03 8.26
N VAL A 155 10.18 -5.17 7.73
CA VAL A 155 9.01 -4.39 8.16
C VAL A 155 7.86 -5.28 8.62
N VAL A 156 6.99 -4.72 9.46
CA VAL A 156 5.79 -5.37 9.97
C VAL A 156 4.56 -4.51 9.66
N LEU A 157 3.47 -5.15 9.27
CA LEU A 157 2.17 -4.51 9.10
C LEU A 157 1.39 -4.56 10.43
N LEU A 158 0.91 -3.40 10.86
CA LEU A 158 0.25 -3.17 12.14
C LEU A 158 -1.11 -2.53 11.91
N GLY A 159 -2.10 -2.92 12.69
CA GLY A 159 -3.41 -2.28 12.77
C GLY A 159 -3.62 -1.69 14.15
N LEU A 160 -4.35 -0.60 14.22
CA LEU A 160 -4.95 -0.11 15.46
C LEU A 160 -6.46 -0.31 15.33
N ASN A 161 -7.07 -1.07 16.22
CA ASN A 161 -8.52 -1.26 16.18
C ASN A 161 -9.28 -0.05 16.78
N GLU A 162 -10.61 -0.06 16.67
CA GLU A 162 -11.49 0.96 17.25
C GLU A 162 -11.41 1.02 18.79
N GLN A 163 -10.94 -0.04 19.44
CA GLN A 163 -10.67 -0.09 20.88
C GLN A 163 -9.26 0.40 21.25
N HIS A 164 -8.53 1.00 20.29
CA HIS A 164 -7.17 1.50 20.45
C HIS A 164 -6.15 0.42 20.81
N GLU A 165 -6.43 -0.85 20.53
CA GLU A 165 -5.50 -1.97 20.69
C GLU A 165 -4.69 -2.21 19.41
N ILE A 166 -3.38 -2.44 19.57
CA ILE A 166 -2.47 -2.73 18.47
C ILE A 166 -2.60 -4.20 18.07
N GLN A 167 -2.72 -4.44 16.77
CA GLN A 167 -2.81 -5.76 16.14
C GLN A 167 -1.65 -5.94 15.16
N HIS A 168 -1.03 -7.12 15.20
CA HIS A 168 0.02 -7.50 14.25
C HIS A 168 -0.58 -8.37 13.15
N PHE A 169 -0.32 -8.00 11.90
CA PHE A 169 -0.74 -8.76 10.72
C PHE A 169 0.47 -9.46 10.13
N ASP A 170 1.05 -10.36 10.92
CA ASP A 170 2.15 -11.18 10.47
C ASP A 170 1.60 -12.42 9.76
N SER A 171 0.80 -13.27 10.40
CA SER A 171 0.45 -14.61 9.90
C SER A 171 0.02 -14.71 8.43
N GLU A 172 0.69 -15.57 7.67
CA GLU A 172 0.32 -15.91 6.28
C GLU A 172 -0.98 -16.70 6.24
N ASP A 173 -1.73 -16.57 5.15
CA ASP A 173 -2.96 -17.33 4.88
C ASP A 173 -4.08 -17.16 5.94
N VAL A 174 -3.99 -16.13 6.79
CA VAL A 174 -5.00 -15.76 7.79
C VAL A 174 -5.75 -14.51 7.37
N PHE A 175 -7.08 -14.58 7.33
CA PHE A 175 -7.93 -13.42 7.05
C PHE A 175 -8.07 -12.51 8.27
N TYR A 176 -7.82 -11.22 8.06
CA TYR A 176 -7.99 -10.13 9.00
C TYR A 176 -9.11 -9.19 8.52
N SER A 177 -9.96 -8.76 9.44
CA SER A 177 -11.05 -7.81 9.12
C SER A 177 -10.51 -6.38 9.09
N ALA A 178 -10.67 -5.69 7.95
CA ALA A 178 -10.32 -4.27 7.86
C ALA A 178 -11.37 -3.34 8.50
N ASN A 179 -12.58 -3.86 8.76
CA ASN A 179 -13.72 -3.07 9.18
C ASN A 179 -13.52 -2.38 10.53
N ASN A 180 -12.87 -3.05 11.47
CA ASN A 180 -12.74 -2.59 12.85
C ASN A 180 -11.44 -1.82 13.09
N LEU A 181 -10.73 -1.41 12.03
CA LEU A 181 -9.49 -0.66 12.14
C LEU A 181 -9.77 0.84 12.23
N ALA A 182 -9.15 1.50 13.21
CA ALA A 182 -9.07 2.96 13.33
C ALA A 182 -7.86 3.53 12.55
N ALA A 183 -6.76 2.76 12.46
CA ALA A 183 -5.59 3.09 11.66
C ALA A 183 -4.84 1.83 11.21
N VAL A 184 -3.98 1.99 10.20
CA VAL A 184 -3.02 0.98 9.75
C VAL A 184 -1.65 1.63 9.60
N ALA A 185 -0.59 0.89 9.94
CA ALA A 185 0.77 1.33 9.79
C ALA A 185 1.67 0.18 9.32
N VAL A 186 2.75 0.54 8.64
CA VAL A 186 3.89 -0.34 8.41
C VAL A 186 5.10 0.31 9.07
N ALA A 187 5.79 -0.44 9.91
CA ALA A 187 6.95 0.03 10.66
C ALA A 187 8.12 -0.96 10.58
N PRO A 188 9.37 -0.53 10.85
CA PRO A 188 10.49 -1.45 10.97
C PRO A 188 10.25 -2.52 12.05
N THR A 189 10.65 -3.77 11.78
CA THR A 189 10.48 -4.89 12.73
C THR A 189 11.28 -4.69 14.02
N ALA A 190 12.39 -3.95 13.95
CA ALA A 190 13.21 -3.61 15.11
C ALA A 190 12.59 -2.54 16.03
N SER A 191 11.46 -1.95 15.62
CA SER A 191 10.77 -0.94 16.41
C SER A 191 10.33 -1.49 17.76
N ILE A 192 10.60 -0.72 18.82
CA ILE A 192 10.04 -0.97 20.16
C ILE A 192 8.79 -0.13 20.42
N ALA A 193 8.51 0.88 19.59
CA ALA A 193 7.41 1.81 19.78
C ALA A 193 6.05 1.11 19.78
N PHE A 194 5.92 0.01 19.04
CA PHE A 194 4.67 -0.73 18.88
C PHE A 194 4.53 -1.95 19.82
N LYS A 195 5.35 -2.04 20.87
CA LYS A 195 5.22 -3.10 21.89
C LYS A 195 4.10 -2.86 22.91
N ALA A 196 3.54 -1.65 22.94
CA ALA A 196 2.43 -1.33 23.82
C ALA A 196 1.16 -2.09 23.41
N LYS A 197 0.30 -2.43 24.38
CA LYS A 197 -0.99 -3.06 24.09
C LYS A 197 -1.95 -2.09 23.40
N THR A 198 -1.95 -0.83 23.84
CA THR A 198 -2.89 0.20 23.41
C THR A 198 -2.20 1.50 23.05
N MET A 199 -2.76 2.26 22.11
CA MET A 199 -2.20 3.53 21.66
C MET A 199 -3.25 4.44 21.05
N GLU A 200 -3.14 5.76 21.26
CA GLU A 200 -3.99 6.74 20.59
C GLU A 200 -3.67 6.86 19.10
N VAL A 201 -4.70 7.05 18.26
CA VAL A 201 -4.56 7.12 16.79
C VAL A 201 -3.47 8.12 16.33
N PRO A 202 -3.41 9.37 16.83
CA PRO A 202 -2.39 10.32 16.39
C PRO A 202 -0.96 9.90 16.78
N ILE A 203 -0.81 9.23 17.94
CA ILE A 203 0.48 8.72 18.41
C ILE A 203 0.92 7.54 17.53
N PHE A 204 0.00 6.62 17.24
CA PHE A 204 0.25 5.45 16.39
C PHE A 204 0.72 5.87 14.99
N VAL A 205 0.03 6.82 14.37
CA VAL A 205 0.40 7.34 13.03
C VAL A 205 1.71 8.10 13.08
N GLY A 206 1.90 8.97 14.08
CA GLY A 206 3.11 9.79 14.21
C GLY A 206 4.37 8.95 14.42
N LEU A 207 4.31 7.96 15.31
CA LEU A 207 5.44 7.06 15.58
C LEU A 207 5.84 6.25 14.35
N ALA A 208 4.87 5.74 13.59
CA ALA A 208 5.15 4.96 12.39
C ALA A 208 5.93 5.80 11.36
N GLN A 209 5.52 7.06 11.17
CA GLN A 209 6.19 7.98 10.26
C GLN A 209 7.58 8.37 10.77
N GLN A 210 7.70 8.64 12.08
CA GLN A 210 8.97 9.00 12.73
C GLN A 210 10.03 7.91 12.60
N GLU A 211 9.63 6.64 12.65
CA GLU A 211 10.55 5.50 12.52
C GLU A 211 10.85 5.08 11.07
N GLY A 212 10.48 5.93 10.09
CA GLY A 212 10.72 5.65 8.67
C GLY A 212 9.74 4.62 8.07
N GLY A 213 8.60 4.43 8.72
CA GLY A 213 7.46 3.67 8.24
C GLY A 213 6.46 4.52 7.44
N PHE A 214 5.24 3.98 7.28
CA PHE A 214 4.11 4.67 6.67
C PHE A 214 2.84 4.34 7.44
N ALA A 215 1.88 5.26 7.52
CA ALA A 215 0.63 5.04 8.23
C ALA A 215 -0.53 5.82 7.63
N VAL A 216 -1.74 5.28 7.84
CA VAL A 216 -3.01 5.86 7.41
C VAL A 216 -4.02 5.72 8.56
N SER A 217 -4.62 6.84 8.98
CA SER A 217 -5.79 6.82 9.86
C SER A 217 -7.07 6.76 9.04
N PHE A 218 -8.05 6.02 9.54
CA PHE A 218 -9.40 5.94 8.95
C PHE A 218 -10.38 6.92 9.57
N ASP A 219 -10.02 7.57 10.67
CA ASP A 219 -10.77 8.68 11.22
C ASP A 219 -10.91 9.78 10.18
N THR A 220 -12.11 9.83 9.61
CA THR A 220 -12.58 10.99 8.91
C THR A 220 -12.72 12.04 10.00
N ARG A 221 -11.85 13.05 10.00
CA ARG A 221 -12.20 14.32 10.65
C ARG A 221 -13.48 14.79 9.96
N GLN A 222 -14.64 14.36 10.46
CA GLN A 222 -15.88 15.06 10.20
C GLN A 222 -15.64 16.46 10.75
N GLY A 223 -15.54 17.41 9.82
CA GLY A 223 -15.49 18.81 10.17
C GLY A 223 -16.61 19.08 11.16
N LYS A 224 -16.24 19.62 12.32
CA LYS A 224 -17.17 20.35 13.19
C LYS A 224 -17.99 21.26 12.27
N LYS A 225 -19.30 21.03 12.22
CA LYS A 225 -20.25 22.07 11.80
C LYS A 225 -20.35 23.12 12.89
#